data_AF-A0A3L7A6Y8-F1
#
_entry.id   AF-A0A3L7A6Y8-F1
#
_cell.length_a   1.000
_cell.length_b   1.000
_cell.length_c   1.000
_cell.angle_alpha   90.00
_cell.angle_beta   90.00
_cell.angle_gamma   90.00
#
_symmetry.space_group_name_H-M   'P 1'
#
loop_
_entity.id
_entity.type
_entity.pdbx_description
1 polymer ?
#
loop_
_entity_poly.entity_id
_entity_poly.type
_entity_poly.pdbx_seq_one_letter_code
_entity_poly.pdbx_strand_id
1 'polypeptide(L)'
;MTVEPETRPLRATARRAGRWWKIEIPELDTSGQSPTVRDIPEIAAEIASECLAVSPASVVVDTEIELPGEAEALWAAAAEQEEAGRAALTEAARLRRETIRALSEQGLRQADIARLLNLTPQRINQLMTTEGNGCPSEAGAVPTGKECGEA
;
A
#
# COMPACT_ATOMS: atom_id res chain seq x y z
N MET A 1 0.10 40.92 17.13
CA MET A 1 0.98 39.82 16.67
C MET A 1 0.64 38.61 17.51
N THR A 2 -0.31 37.80 17.03
CA THR A 2 -0.69 36.56 17.69
C THR A 2 0.26 35.49 17.16
N VAL A 3 1.16 35.03 18.02
CA VAL A 3 2.02 33.89 17.70
C VAL A 3 1.14 32.67 17.91
N GLU A 4 0.66 32.07 16.82
CA GLU A 4 -0.01 30.76 16.90
C GLU A 4 1.02 29.77 17.45
N PRO A 5 0.74 29.04 18.54
CA PRO A 5 1.67 28.05 19.01
C PRO A 5 1.75 26.96 17.94
N GLU A 6 2.95 26.79 17.39
CA GLU A 6 3.34 25.60 16.66
C GLU A 6 3.35 24.44 17.67
N THR A 7 2.18 23.97 18.08
CA THR A 7 2.03 22.91 19.07
C THR A 7 2.50 21.62 18.40
N ARG A 8 3.79 21.32 18.55
CA ARG A 8 4.33 20.03 18.12
C ARG A 8 3.59 18.93 18.88
N PRO A 9 3.03 17.92 18.19
CA PRO A 9 2.36 16.83 18.86
C PRO A 9 3.35 16.09 19.75
N LEU A 10 2.90 15.72 20.95
CA LEU A 10 3.63 14.80 21.82
C LEU A 10 3.64 13.42 21.20
N ARG A 11 4.67 12.62 21.47
CA ARG A 11 4.73 11.25 20.96
C ARG A 11 4.45 10.26 22.07
N ALA A 12 3.57 9.32 21.80
CA ALA A 12 3.35 8.19 22.69
C ALA A 12 3.69 6.88 21.97
N THR A 13 4.44 6.01 22.61
CA THR A 13 4.73 4.67 22.10
C THR A 13 4.06 3.62 22.96
N ALA A 14 3.31 2.71 22.35
CA ALA A 14 2.63 1.64 23.04
C ALA A 14 3.23 0.27 22.73
N ARG A 15 3.64 -0.45 23.78
CA ARG A 15 4.25 -1.78 23.70
C ARG A 15 3.42 -2.82 24.41
N ARG A 16 3.38 -4.03 23.86
CA ARG A 16 2.68 -5.15 24.49
C ARG A 16 3.44 -5.61 25.75
N ALA A 17 2.78 -5.55 26.91
CA ALA A 17 3.31 -5.99 28.20
C ALA A 17 2.36 -7.01 28.86
N GLY A 18 2.58 -8.30 28.56
CA GLY A 18 1.72 -9.39 29.04
C GLY A 18 0.29 -9.26 28.50
N ARG A 19 -0.68 -8.99 29.39
CA ARG A 19 -2.08 -8.79 28.99
C ARG A 19 -2.45 -7.34 28.65
N TRP A 20 -1.57 -6.38 28.92
CA TRP A 20 -1.81 -4.95 28.75
C TRP A 20 -0.92 -4.35 27.68
N TRP A 21 -1.24 -3.13 27.27
CA TRP A 21 -0.40 -2.25 26.48
C TRP A 21 0.19 -1.21 27.43
N LYS A 22 1.51 -1.11 27.50
CA LYS A 22 2.20 -0.04 28.21
C LYS A 22 2.39 1.12 27.24
N ILE A 23 1.92 2.30 27.61
CA ILE A 23 2.02 3.53 26.82
C ILE A 23 3.09 4.39 27.47
N GLU A 24 4.05 4.90 26.72
CA GLU A 24 5.12 5.76 27.22
C GLU A 24 5.10 7.09 26.47
N ILE A 25 5.16 8.21 27.20
CA ILE A 25 5.28 9.56 26.65
C ILE A 25 6.61 10.15 27.13
N PRO A 26 7.70 9.99 26.35
CA PRO A 26 9.05 10.35 26.79
C PRO A 26 9.20 11.83 27.15
N GLU A 27 8.52 12.72 26.44
CA GLU A 27 8.60 14.17 26.66
C GLU A 27 8.05 14.61 28.03
N LEU A 28 7.20 13.77 28.64
CA LEU A 28 6.56 14.03 29.92
C LEU A 28 7.11 13.12 31.04
N ASP A 29 8.11 12.27 30.74
CA ASP A 29 8.67 11.26 31.65
C ASP A 29 7.59 10.44 32.37
N THR A 30 6.54 10.08 31.63
CA THR A 30 5.34 9.44 32.18
C THR A 30 4.89 8.25 31.34
N SER A 31 4.08 7.38 31.95
CA SER A 31 3.56 6.18 31.29
C SER A 31 2.17 5.82 31.78
N GLY A 32 1.41 5.16 30.90
CA GLY A 32 0.08 4.65 31.13
C GLY A 32 -0.07 3.18 30.74
N GLN A 33 -1.26 2.65 30.92
CA GLN A 33 -1.59 1.29 30.49
C GLN A 33 -2.99 1.21 29.91
N SER A 34 -3.17 0.37 28.89
CA SER A 34 -4.48 0.09 28.28
C SER A 34 -4.71 -1.40 28.08
N PRO A 35 -5.93 -1.93 28.28
CA PRO A 35 -6.26 -3.32 27.92
C PRO A 35 -6.35 -3.52 26.41
N THR A 36 -6.73 -2.47 25.66
CA THR A 36 -7.02 -2.56 24.23
C THR A 36 -6.23 -1.53 23.44
N VAL A 37 -5.88 -1.86 22.19
CA VAL A 37 -5.17 -0.94 21.31
C VAL A 37 -6.00 0.32 21.00
N ARG A 38 -7.32 0.15 20.91
CA ARG A 38 -8.26 1.22 20.55
C ARG A 38 -8.22 2.37 21.55
N ASP A 39 -8.06 2.08 22.83
CA ASP A 39 -8.16 3.08 23.89
C ASP A 39 -6.82 3.81 24.13
N ILE A 40 -5.74 3.43 23.43
CA ILE A 40 -4.40 4.02 23.59
C ILE A 40 -4.36 5.54 23.30
N PRO A 41 -4.96 6.06 22.21
CA PRO A 41 -4.91 7.50 21.92
C PRO A 41 -5.61 8.34 22.98
N GLU A 42 -6.76 7.88 23.48
CA GLU A 42 -7.52 8.55 24.54
C GLU A 42 -6.72 8.59 25.84
N ILE A 43 -6.21 7.44 26.29
CA ILE A 43 -5.41 7.35 27.51
C ILE A 43 -4.12 8.19 27.42
N ALA A 44 -3.47 8.23 26.24
CA ALA A 44 -2.28 9.05 26.04
C ALA A 44 -2.59 10.55 26.14
N ALA A 45 -3.71 10.99 25.57
CA ALA A 45 -4.16 12.37 25.66
C ALA A 45 -4.56 12.77 27.09
N GLU A 46 -5.23 11.88 27.83
CA GLU A 46 -5.56 12.09 29.25
C GLU A 46 -4.30 12.30 30.09
N ILE A 47 -3.34 11.39 30.01
CA ILE A 47 -2.06 11.47 30.72
C ILE A 47 -1.33 12.78 30.40
N ALA A 48 -1.29 13.16 29.12
CA ALA A 48 -0.63 14.38 28.70
C ALA A 48 -1.35 15.64 29.19
N SER A 49 -2.68 15.64 29.18
CA SER A 49 -3.50 16.75 29.67
C SER A 49 -3.31 16.97 31.18
N GLU A 50 -3.22 15.89 31.95
CA GLU A 50 -2.99 15.93 33.39
C GLU A 50 -1.59 16.46 33.72
N CYS A 51 -0.57 15.97 33.02
CA CYS A 51 0.82 16.41 33.22
C CYS A 51 1.02 17.88 32.87
N LEU A 52 0.36 18.35 31.80
CA LEU A 52 0.47 19.73 31.32
C LEU A 52 -0.52 20.70 31.98
N ALA A 53 -1.45 20.19 32.80
CA ALA A 53 -2.54 20.95 33.41
C ALA A 53 -3.36 21.77 32.39
N VAL A 54 -3.64 21.16 31.23
CA VAL A 54 -4.43 21.75 30.14
C VAL A 54 -5.63 20.86 29.81
N SER A 55 -6.56 21.37 28.99
CA SER A 55 -7.68 20.58 28.51
C SER A 55 -7.20 19.44 27.57
N PRO A 56 -7.75 18.22 27.65
CA PRO A 56 -7.46 17.14 26.71
C PRO A 56 -7.65 17.55 25.24
N ALA A 57 -8.64 18.40 24.96
CA ALA A 57 -8.92 18.90 23.61
C ALA A 57 -7.84 19.86 23.06
N SER A 58 -6.93 20.32 23.91
CA SER A 58 -5.81 21.20 23.53
C SER A 58 -4.48 20.48 23.37
N VAL A 59 -4.45 19.17 23.63
CA VAL A 59 -3.25 18.34 23.48
C VAL A 59 -3.39 17.47 22.24
N VAL A 60 -2.36 17.48 21.40
CA VAL A 60 -2.23 16.54 20.29
C VAL A 60 -1.16 15.52 20.65
N VAL A 61 -1.52 14.24 20.63
CA VAL A 61 -0.60 13.13 20.89
C VAL A 61 -0.62 12.19 19.69
N ASP A 62 0.53 12.03 19.04
CA ASP A 62 0.73 11.04 17.99
C ASP A 62 1.10 9.71 18.65
N THR A 63 0.25 8.70 18.47
CA THR A 63 0.46 7.37 19.07
C THR A 63 1.01 6.37 18.07
N GLU A 64 2.17 5.82 18.37
CA GLU A 64 2.76 4.70 17.66
C GLU A 64 2.56 3.40 18.46
N ILE A 65 2.05 2.36 17.81
CA ILE A 65 1.80 1.05 18.44
C ILE A 65 2.78 0.04 17.85
N GLU A 66 3.65 -0.49 18.70
CA GLU A 66 4.64 -1.47 18.29
C GLU A 66 4.00 -2.85 18.10
N LEU A 67 4.29 -3.49 16.97
CA LEU A 67 3.90 -4.87 16.70
C LEU A 67 4.66 -5.81 17.64
N PRO A 68 3.98 -6.76 18.32
CA PRO A 68 4.64 -7.59 19.31
C PRO A 68 5.50 -8.70 18.67
N GLY A 69 6.76 -8.78 19.08
CA GLY A 69 7.62 -9.93 18.84
C GLY A 69 7.89 -10.20 17.36
N GLU A 70 7.75 -11.47 16.94
CA GLU A 70 8.04 -11.91 15.58
C GLU A 70 7.11 -11.29 14.51
N ALA A 71 5.95 -10.76 14.91
CA ALA A 71 4.99 -10.17 13.99
C ALA A 71 5.56 -8.95 13.24
N GLU A 72 6.39 -8.13 13.89
CA GLU A 72 7.04 -6.98 13.25
C GLU A 72 7.99 -7.44 12.13
N ALA A 73 8.83 -8.44 12.43
CA ALA A 73 9.78 -8.99 11.47
C ALA A 73 9.06 -9.66 10.28
N LEU A 74 7.99 -10.42 10.54
CA LEU A 74 7.19 -11.04 9.48
C LEU A 74 6.48 -10.01 8.61
N TRP A 75 5.96 -8.94 9.21
CA TRP A 75 5.31 -7.85 8.47
C TRP A 75 6.30 -7.09 7.58
N ALA A 76 7.48 -6.76 8.13
CA ALA A 76 8.56 -6.14 7.37
C ALA A 76 9.02 -7.02 6.20
N ALA A 77 9.24 -8.31 6.46
CA ALA A 77 9.62 -9.27 5.43
C ALA A 77 8.53 -9.41 4.35
N ALA A 78 7.24 -9.41 4.72
CA ALA A 78 6.16 -9.43 3.75
C ALA A 78 6.18 -8.21 2.83
N ALA A 79 6.36 -7.00 3.39
CA ALA A 79 6.46 -5.77 2.61
C ALA A 79 7.65 -5.77 1.64
N GLU A 80 8.81 -6.29 2.07
CA GLU A 80 9.97 -6.47 1.21
C GLU A 80 9.69 -7.44 0.05
N GLN A 81 9.04 -8.57 0.33
CA GLN A 81 8.67 -9.54 -0.71
C GLN A 81 7.64 -8.98 -1.69
N GLU A 82 6.70 -8.15 -1.23
CA GLU A 82 5.74 -7.48 -2.09
C GLU A 82 6.41 -6.47 -3.03
N GLU A 83 7.38 -5.70 -2.54
CA GLU A 83 8.17 -4.79 -3.38
C GLU A 83 9.02 -5.58 -4.40
N ALA A 84 9.74 -6.60 -3.95
CA ALA A 84 10.52 -7.47 -4.82
C ALA A 84 9.64 -8.16 -5.88
N GLY A 85 8.45 -8.62 -5.51
CA GLY A 85 7.47 -9.21 -6.42
C GLY A 85 6.98 -8.21 -7.47
N ARG A 86 6.69 -6.96 -7.08
CA ARG A 86 6.29 -5.89 -8.02
C ARG A 86 7.41 -5.58 -9.02
N ALA A 87 8.66 -5.49 -8.54
CA ALA A 87 9.82 -5.31 -9.39
C ALA A 87 10.00 -6.49 -10.36
N ALA A 88 9.90 -7.73 -9.88
CA ALA A 88 10.01 -8.93 -10.70
C ALA A 88 8.91 -9.03 -11.77
N LEU A 89 7.67 -8.67 -11.44
CA LEU A 89 6.56 -8.64 -12.41
C LEU A 89 6.77 -7.56 -13.48
N THR A 90 7.30 -6.40 -13.09
CA THR A 90 7.61 -5.30 -14.01
C THR A 90 8.70 -5.73 -14.99
N GLU A 91 9.76 -6.35 -14.47
CA GLU A 91 10.88 -6.84 -15.27
C GLU A 91 10.45 -7.98 -16.19
N ALA A 92 9.65 -8.93 -15.70
CA ALA A 92 9.10 -10.01 -16.52
C ALA A 92 8.23 -9.46 -17.67
N ALA A 93 7.45 -8.40 -17.43
CA ALA A 93 6.67 -7.74 -18.48
C ALA A 93 7.57 -7.06 -19.51
N ARG A 94 8.65 -6.39 -19.08
CA ARG A 94 9.67 -5.81 -19.99
C ARG A 94 10.31 -6.88 -20.87
N LEU A 95 10.84 -7.93 -20.26
CA LEU A 95 11.50 -9.04 -20.97
C LEU A 95 10.57 -9.74 -21.96
N ARG A 96 9.29 -9.93 -21.61
CA ARG A 96 8.29 -10.49 -22.55
C ARG A 96 8.12 -9.63 -23.80
N ARG A 97 8.04 -8.30 -23.64
CA ARG A 97 7.93 -7.37 -24.79
C ARG A 97 9.20 -7.41 -25.64
N GLU A 98 10.37 -7.41 -25.01
CA GLU A 98 11.65 -7.51 -25.73
C GLU A 98 11.79 -8.80 -26.51
N THR A 99 11.35 -9.92 -25.92
CA THR A 99 11.33 -11.22 -26.60
C THR A 99 10.45 -11.17 -27.86
N ILE A 100 9.24 -10.62 -27.74
CA ILE A 100 8.31 -10.48 -28.87
C ILE A 100 8.92 -9.59 -29.97
N ARG A 101 9.52 -8.45 -29.60
CA ARG A 101 10.20 -7.53 -30.52
C ARG A 101 11.36 -8.22 -31.25
N ALA A 102 12.24 -8.88 -30.50
CA ALA A 102 13.40 -9.58 -31.06
C ALA A 102 13.00 -10.71 -32.03
N LEU A 103 11.90 -11.43 -31.76
CA LEU A 103 11.37 -12.43 -32.68
C LEU A 103 10.74 -11.80 -33.93
N SER A 104 10.04 -10.66 -33.77
CA SER A 104 9.47 -9.92 -34.90
C SER A 104 10.56 -9.35 -35.82
N GLU A 105 11.67 -8.85 -35.27
CA GLU A 105 12.82 -8.34 -36.02
C GLU A 105 13.52 -9.44 -36.84
N GLN A 106 13.41 -10.70 -36.41
CA GLN A 106 13.85 -11.88 -37.17
C GLN A 106 12.86 -12.28 -38.29
N GLY A 107 11.78 -11.53 -38.49
CA GLY A 107 10.80 -11.75 -39.55
C GLY A 107 9.73 -12.80 -39.22
N LEU A 108 9.62 -13.24 -37.97
CA LEU A 108 8.56 -14.17 -37.56
C LEU A 108 7.20 -13.46 -37.58
N ARG A 109 6.17 -14.16 -38.08
CA ARG A 109 4.80 -13.66 -38.05
C ARG A 109 4.24 -13.73 -36.63
N GLN A 110 3.37 -12.80 -36.27
CA GLN A 110 2.77 -12.73 -34.93
C GLN A 110 2.06 -14.05 -34.51
N ALA A 111 1.43 -14.75 -35.45
CA ALA A 111 0.80 -16.04 -35.20
C ALA A 111 1.80 -17.14 -34.81
N ASP A 112 2.99 -17.13 -35.40
CA ASP A 112 4.06 -18.08 -35.07
C ASP A 112 4.67 -17.74 -33.71
N ILE A 113 4.88 -16.45 -33.41
CA ILE A 113 5.35 -15.98 -32.10
C ILE A 113 4.37 -16.38 -31.00
N ALA A 114 3.06 -16.21 -31.23
CA ALA A 114 2.02 -16.61 -30.29
C ALA A 114 2.10 -18.12 -29.97
N ARG A 115 2.26 -18.96 -31.00
CA ARG A 115 2.43 -20.41 -30.83
C ARG A 115 3.73 -20.77 -30.11
N LEU A 116 4.84 -20.11 -30.43
CA LEU A 116 6.15 -20.34 -29.81
C LEU A 116 6.18 -19.99 -28.32
N LEU A 117 5.55 -18.87 -27.94
CA LEU A 117 5.52 -18.40 -26.56
C LEU A 117 4.33 -18.94 -25.76
N ASN A 118 3.51 -19.80 -26.38
CA ASN A 118 2.27 -20.33 -25.82
C ASN A 118 1.34 -19.22 -25.29
N LEU A 119 1.18 -18.16 -26.08
CA LEU A 119 0.33 -17.01 -25.81
C LEU A 119 -0.78 -16.91 -26.86
N THR A 120 -1.88 -16.25 -26.49
CA THR A 120 -2.93 -15.93 -27.46
C THR A 120 -2.50 -14.74 -28.34
N PRO A 121 -2.98 -14.65 -29.60
CA PRO A 121 -2.71 -13.50 -30.46
C PRO A 121 -3.13 -12.17 -29.84
N GLN A 122 -4.25 -12.16 -29.11
CA GLN A 122 -4.71 -11.00 -28.35
C GLN A 122 -3.70 -10.56 -27.29
N ARG A 123 -3.07 -11.51 -26.57
CA ARG A 123 -2.06 -11.20 -25.57
C ARG A 123 -0.78 -10.65 -26.18
N ILE A 124 -0.36 -11.16 -27.33
CA ILE A 124 0.75 -10.59 -28.11
C ILE A 124 0.44 -9.15 -28.50
N ASN A 125 -0.75 -8.89 -29.04
CA ASN A 125 -1.17 -7.56 -29.45
C ASN A 125 -1.19 -6.57 -28.26
N GLN A 126 -1.72 -6.96 -27.09
CA GLN A 126 -1.68 -6.14 -25.87
C GLN A 126 -0.24 -5.78 -25.47
N LEU A 127 0.68 -6.75 -25.53
CA LEU A 127 2.07 -6.53 -25.16
C LEU A 127 2.81 -5.63 -26.16
N MET A 128 2.41 -5.64 -27.44
CA MET A 128 2.95 -4.75 -28.48
C MET A 128 2.35 -3.33 -28.43
N THR A 129 1.09 -3.18 -28.02
CA THR A 129 0.37 -1.88 -28.05
C THR A 129 0.55 -1.05 -26.78
N THR A 130 1.05 -1.64 -25.68
CA THR A 130 1.22 -0.93 -24.39
C THR A 130 2.43 0.02 -24.37
N GLU A 131 3.16 0.24 -25.49
CA GLU A 131 4.33 1.13 -25.55
C GLU A 131 4.02 2.64 -25.44
N GLY A 132 2.76 3.06 -25.19
CA GLY A 132 2.47 4.51 -25.19
C GLY A 132 1.19 5.00 -24.53
N ASN A 133 0.50 4.24 -23.68
CA ASN A 133 -0.64 4.78 -22.95
C ASN A 133 -0.62 4.32 -21.49
N GLY A 134 -0.32 5.26 -20.60
CA GLY A 134 -0.87 5.20 -19.26
C GLY A 134 -2.39 5.05 -19.35
N CYS A 135 -2.92 4.26 -18.42
CA CYS A 135 -4.33 4.12 -18.06
C CYS A 135 -5.32 5.09 -18.77
N PRO A 136 -6.28 4.55 -19.53
CA PRO A 136 -7.64 5.05 -19.42
C PRO A 136 -8.44 4.02 -18.63
N SER A 137 -8.77 4.37 -17.39
CA SER A 137 -9.85 3.68 -16.69
C SER A 137 -11.17 4.04 -17.36
N GLU A 138 -12.10 3.09 -17.26
CA GLU A 138 -13.55 3.19 -17.43
C GLU A 138 -14.15 3.81 -18.70
N ALA A 139 -14.74 2.95 -19.54
CA ALA A 139 -16.18 2.96 -19.76
C ALA A 139 -16.61 1.66 -20.46
N GLY A 140 -17.33 0.82 -19.70
CA GLY A 140 -18.16 -0.20 -20.30
C GLY A 140 -19.29 0.45 -21.07
N ALA A 141 -19.48 0.05 -22.32
CA ALA A 141 -20.72 0.19 -23.03
C ALA A 141 -20.88 -1.03 -23.94
N VAL A 142 -21.71 -1.95 -23.49
CA VAL A 142 -22.26 -3.04 -24.30
C VAL A 142 -23.19 -2.40 -25.34
N PRO A 143 -23.01 -2.63 -26.66
CA PRO A 143 -24.11 -2.45 -27.59
C PRO A 143 -24.85 -3.78 -27.74
N THR A 144 -26.00 -3.85 -27.05
CA THR A 144 -27.10 -4.71 -27.45
C THR A 144 -27.70 -4.20 -28.76
N GLY A 145 -27.80 -5.08 -29.77
CA GLY A 145 -28.92 -5.05 -30.72
C GLY A 145 -28.59 -5.16 -32.22
N LYS A 146 -29.30 -6.11 -32.86
CA LYS A 146 -29.66 -6.24 -34.30
C LYS A 146 -28.54 -6.62 -35.27
N GLU A 147 -28.67 -7.55 -36.23
CA GLU A 147 -29.81 -8.22 -36.88
C GLU A 147 -29.31 -9.57 -37.45
N CYS A 148 -29.99 -10.68 -37.14
CA CYS A 148 -29.97 -11.87 -38.00
C CYS A 148 -31.29 -11.89 -38.77
N GLY A 149 -31.22 -11.59 -40.07
CA GLY A 149 -32.31 -11.82 -41.00
C GLY A 149 -32.46 -13.32 -41.23
N GLU A 150 -33.68 -13.81 -41.02
CA GLU A 150 -34.13 -15.14 -41.40
C GLU A 150 -34.57 -15.14 -42.88
N ALA A 151 -34.57 -16.33 -43.46
CA ALA A 151 -34.76 -16.68 -44.87
C ALA A 151 -36.08 -16.22 -45.51
#